data_AF-A0A6A6Z3G5-F1
#
_entry.id   AF-A0A6A6Z3G5-F1
#
_cell.length_a   1.000
_cell.length_b   1.000
_cell.length_c   1.000
_cell.angle_alpha   90.00
_cell.angle_beta   90.00
_cell.angle_gamma   90.00
#
_symmetry.space_group_name_H-M   'P 1'
#
loop_
_entity.id
_entity.type
_entity.pdbx_description
1 polymer ?
#
loop_
_entity_poly.entity_id
_entity_poly.type
_entity_poly.pdbx_seq_one_letter_code
_entity_poly.pdbx_strand_id
1 'polypeptide(L)'
;MSDFDLDPLAELNRLADAALSTDAQAASTYPSPDTIARWQRLFHYDRKQALQLITAQRLDLSRTRISDTHWELVRPSREAAGHDRESYEHALGLGKVLKEQSATITITTADGRQEQAFVFRLGGLLENAEKVREVAGLEKLPKVVNGQGEMGPAQFCVVDLKAKGKVEDWLAMSQVAQSEKGS
;
A
#
# COMPACT_ATOMS: atom_id res chain seq x y z
N MET A 1 24.65 22.89 3.56
CA MET A 1 24.26 21.47 3.66
C MET A 1 23.60 21.10 2.35
N SER A 2 24.37 20.45 1.48
CA SER A 2 23.97 19.99 0.15
C SER A 2 23.37 18.60 0.28
N ASP A 3 22.04 18.52 0.30
CA ASP A 3 21.26 17.31 0.59
C ASP A 3 20.82 16.54 -0.67
N PHE A 4 21.62 16.61 -1.75
CA PHE A 4 21.32 15.95 -3.02
C PHE A 4 22.61 15.45 -3.70
N ASP A 5 23.28 14.48 -3.09
CA ASP A 5 24.14 13.55 -3.83
C ASP A 5 23.33 12.26 -4.10
N LEU A 6 22.31 12.39 -4.96
CA LEU A 6 21.83 11.25 -5.72
C LEU A 6 22.90 10.98 -6.76
N ASP A 7 23.75 9.96 -6.55
CA ASP A 7 24.69 9.50 -7.58
C ASP A 7 23.89 9.15 -8.84
N PRO A 8 23.98 9.94 -9.92
CA PRO A 8 23.16 9.74 -11.10
C PRO A 8 23.45 8.40 -11.79
N LEU A 9 24.66 7.85 -11.61
CA LEU A 9 25.02 6.54 -12.12
C LEU A 9 24.38 5.42 -11.30
N ALA A 10 24.34 5.57 -9.96
CA ALA A 10 23.64 4.63 -9.10
C ALA A 10 22.13 4.61 -9.41
N GLU A 11 21.52 5.78 -9.62
CA GLU A 11 20.11 5.87 -9.98
C GLU A 11 19.84 5.29 -11.38
N LEU A 12 20.71 5.56 -12.36
CA LEU A 12 20.60 4.98 -13.70
C LEU A 12 20.69 3.45 -13.66
N ASN A 13 21.64 2.90 -12.89
CA ASN A 13 21.78 1.46 -12.70
C ASN A 13 20.53 0.86 -12.03
N ARG A 14 20.00 1.52 -11.01
CA ARG A 14 18.75 1.10 -10.35
C ARG A 14 17.57 1.05 -11.33
N LEU A 15 17.41 2.06 -12.18
CA LEU A 15 16.37 2.10 -13.20
C LEU A 15 16.58 1.02 -14.28
N ALA A 16 17.82 0.77 -14.69
CA ALA A 16 18.16 -0.29 -15.63
C ALA A 16 17.81 -1.68 -15.06
N ASP A 17 18.18 -1.93 -13.81
CA ASP A 17 17.84 -3.19 -13.10
C ASP A 17 16.33 -3.35 -12.91
N ALA A 18 15.60 -2.26 -12.66
CA ALA A 18 14.14 -2.25 -12.64
C ALA A 18 13.56 -2.60 -14.01
N ALA A 19 14.08 -2.04 -15.10
CA ALA A 19 13.61 -2.30 -16.47
C ALA A 19 13.89 -3.73 -16.95
N LEU A 20 14.99 -4.33 -16.51
CA LEU A 20 15.38 -5.71 -16.88
C LEU A 20 14.65 -6.79 -16.09
N SER A 21 13.87 -6.40 -15.08
CA SER A 21 13.15 -7.33 -14.23
C SER A 21 12.04 -8.08 -14.96
N THR A 22 11.75 -9.31 -14.51
CA THR A 22 10.72 -10.17 -15.11
C THR A 22 9.32 -9.53 -15.08
N ASP A 23 9.00 -8.77 -14.04
CA ASP A 23 7.70 -8.12 -13.91
C ASP A 23 7.59 -6.86 -14.78
N ALA A 24 8.64 -6.04 -14.90
CA ALA A 24 8.68 -4.93 -15.84
C ALA A 24 8.63 -5.41 -17.30
N GLN A 25 9.31 -6.51 -17.64
CA GLN A 25 9.20 -7.13 -18.96
C GLN A 25 7.78 -7.66 -19.24
N ALA A 26 7.05 -8.07 -18.20
CA ALA A 26 5.66 -8.47 -18.28
C ALA A 26 4.66 -7.30 -18.20
N ALA A 27 5.11 -6.04 -18.17
CA ALA A 27 4.24 -4.87 -18.04
C ALA A 27 3.25 -4.70 -19.21
N SER A 28 3.68 -5.08 -20.42
CA SER A 28 2.85 -5.07 -21.62
C SER A 28 1.91 -6.28 -21.74
N THR A 29 2.08 -7.28 -20.86
CA THR A 29 1.33 -8.52 -20.88
C THR A 29 0.22 -8.50 -19.84
N TYR A 30 -0.96 -8.98 -20.22
CA TYR A 30 -2.07 -9.12 -19.28
C TYR A 30 -1.68 -10.05 -18.10
N PRO A 31 -1.88 -9.63 -16.84
CA PRO A 31 -1.55 -10.45 -15.68
C PRO A 31 -2.23 -11.82 -15.71
N SER A 32 -1.50 -12.87 -15.30
CA SER A 32 -2.07 -14.22 -15.27
C SER A 32 -3.26 -14.31 -14.31
N PRO A 33 -4.24 -15.21 -14.56
CA PRO A 33 -5.35 -15.44 -13.64
C PRO A 33 -4.88 -15.74 -12.21
N ASP A 34 -3.78 -16.48 -12.06
CA ASP A 34 -3.21 -16.83 -10.76
C ASP A 34 -2.62 -15.61 -10.04
N THR A 35 -1.94 -14.71 -10.77
CA THR A 35 -1.44 -13.44 -10.21
C THR A 35 -2.61 -12.59 -9.72
N ILE A 36 -3.66 -12.45 -10.53
CA ILE A 36 -4.87 -11.68 -10.17
C ILE A 36 -5.50 -12.29 -8.91
N ALA A 37 -5.74 -13.61 -8.90
CA ALA A 37 -6.34 -14.29 -7.75
C ALA A 37 -5.49 -14.15 -6.48
N ARG A 38 -4.16 -14.21 -6.60
CA ARG A 38 -3.23 -13.98 -5.47
C ARG A 38 -3.44 -12.58 -4.88
N TRP A 39 -3.46 -11.56 -5.72
CA TRP A 39 -3.64 -10.17 -5.28
C TRP A 39 -5.01 -9.90 -4.68
N GLN A 40 -6.07 -10.48 -5.25
CA GLN A 40 -7.41 -10.41 -4.67
C GLN A 40 -7.44 -11.04 -3.27
N ARG A 41 -6.78 -12.19 -3.08
CA ARG A 41 -6.74 -12.90 -1.79
C ARG A 41 -5.86 -12.19 -0.75
N LEU A 42 -4.69 -11.68 -1.14
CA LEU A 42 -3.72 -11.09 -0.21
C LEU A 42 -4.11 -9.67 0.23
N PHE A 43 -4.76 -8.90 -0.66
CA PHE A 43 -5.04 -7.48 -0.44
C PHE A 43 -6.52 -7.13 -0.49
N HIS A 44 -7.39 -8.13 -0.62
CA HIS A 44 -8.85 -7.96 -0.66
C HIS A 44 -9.30 -7.01 -1.78
N TYR A 45 -8.56 -7.00 -2.89
CA TYR A 45 -8.92 -6.21 -4.07
C TYR A 45 -10.01 -6.90 -4.87
N ASP A 46 -10.86 -6.08 -5.49
CA ASP A 46 -11.66 -6.58 -6.61
C ASP A 46 -10.78 -6.88 -7.83
N ARG A 47 -11.32 -7.62 -8.80
CA ARG A 47 -10.57 -8.03 -10.00
C ARG A 47 -10.01 -6.85 -10.78
N LYS A 48 -10.79 -5.77 -10.91
CA LYS A 48 -10.41 -4.57 -11.67
C LYS A 48 -9.28 -3.82 -10.96
N GLN A 49 -9.40 -3.66 -9.64
CA GLN A 49 -8.38 -3.06 -8.79
C GLN A 49 -7.07 -3.85 -8.84
N ALA A 50 -7.13 -5.17 -8.70
CA ALA A 50 -5.95 -6.02 -8.81
C ALA A 50 -5.26 -5.84 -10.16
N LEU A 51 -6.01 -5.86 -11.27
CA LEU A 51 -5.46 -5.64 -12.60
C LEU A 51 -4.77 -4.28 -12.74
N GLN A 52 -5.44 -3.21 -12.30
CA GLN A 52 -4.90 -1.85 -12.41
C GLN A 52 -3.62 -1.68 -11.59
N LEU A 53 -3.60 -2.20 -10.36
CA LEU A 53 -2.44 -2.09 -9.48
C LEU A 53 -1.25 -2.92 -9.94
N ILE A 54 -1.48 -4.16 -10.42
CA ILE A 54 -0.41 -4.98 -11.00
C ILE A 54 0.20 -4.25 -12.20
N THR A 55 -0.63 -3.77 -13.13
CA THR A 55 -0.14 -3.06 -14.31
C THR A 55 0.59 -1.77 -13.94
N ALA A 56 0.05 -0.99 -13.00
CA ALA A 56 0.69 0.24 -12.52
C ALA A 56 2.05 -0.06 -11.88
N GLN A 57 2.14 -1.09 -11.03
CA GLN A 57 3.40 -1.48 -10.40
C GLN A 57 4.44 -1.92 -11.43
N ARG A 58 4.05 -2.72 -12.44
CA ARG A 58 4.97 -3.18 -13.50
C ARG A 58 5.48 -2.04 -14.39
N LEU A 59 4.68 -0.99 -14.59
CA LEU A 59 5.06 0.19 -15.36
C LEU A 59 5.91 1.19 -14.56
N ASP A 60 5.87 1.13 -13.23
CA ASP A 60 6.67 2.00 -12.37
C ASP A 60 8.11 1.50 -12.22
N LEU A 61 8.99 1.96 -13.11
CA LEU A 61 10.42 1.69 -13.05
C LEU A 61 11.11 2.46 -11.91
N SER A 62 10.48 3.51 -11.39
CA SER A 62 11.05 4.33 -10.31
C SER A 62 10.86 3.69 -8.94
N ARG A 63 10.02 2.65 -8.81
CA ARG A 63 9.71 2.01 -7.54
C ARG A 63 10.94 1.43 -6.83
N THR A 64 10.96 1.52 -5.52
CA THR A 64 11.98 0.86 -4.69
C THR A 64 11.72 -0.64 -4.68
N ARG A 65 12.65 -1.43 -5.25
CA ARG A 65 12.59 -2.89 -5.25
C ARG A 65 13.43 -3.46 -4.13
N ILE A 66 13.05 -4.63 -3.61
CA ILE A 66 13.94 -5.37 -2.71
C ILE A 66 15.08 -5.98 -3.52
N SER A 67 16.28 -6.05 -2.94
CA SER A 67 17.41 -6.71 -3.59
C SER A 67 17.18 -8.23 -3.70
N ASP A 68 17.86 -8.89 -4.64
CA ASP A 68 17.77 -10.35 -4.80
C ASP A 68 18.20 -11.08 -3.52
N THR A 69 19.25 -10.59 -2.86
CA THR A 69 19.72 -11.11 -1.57
C THR A 69 18.65 -10.97 -0.49
N HIS A 70 17.95 -9.83 -0.42
CA HIS A 70 16.86 -9.66 0.53
C HIS A 70 15.70 -10.61 0.20
N TRP A 71 15.37 -10.78 -1.08
CA TRP A 71 14.32 -11.71 -1.50
C TRP A 71 14.65 -13.15 -1.13
N GLU A 72 15.87 -13.63 -1.40
CA GLU A 72 16.29 -14.99 -1.03
C GLU A 72 16.14 -15.26 0.47
N LEU A 73 16.46 -14.27 1.30
CA LEU A 73 16.37 -14.39 2.75
C LEU A 73 14.90 -14.53 3.23
N VAL A 74 13.99 -13.73 2.68
CA VAL A 74 12.59 -13.72 3.13
C VAL A 74 11.70 -14.69 2.37
N ARG A 75 12.12 -15.17 1.18
CA ARG A 75 11.31 -16.00 0.26
C ARG A 75 10.60 -17.15 0.97
N PRO A 76 11.26 -18.02 1.77
CA PRO A 76 10.58 -19.19 2.34
C PRO A 76 9.39 -18.80 3.23
N SER A 77 9.55 -17.74 4.02
CA SER A 77 8.52 -17.22 4.90
C SER A 77 7.41 -16.51 4.12
N ARG A 78 7.77 -15.75 3.09
CA ARG A 78 6.81 -14.98 2.28
C ARG A 78 5.99 -15.88 1.35
N GLU A 79 6.60 -16.87 0.74
CA GLU A 79 5.90 -17.88 -0.06
C GLU A 79 4.97 -18.74 0.80
N ALA A 80 5.35 -19.07 2.03
CA ALA A 80 4.46 -19.73 3.00
C ALA A 80 3.24 -18.86 3.37
N ALA A 81 3.40 -17.53 3.42
CA ALA A 81 2.28 -16.58 3.54
C ALA A 81 1.51 -16.38 2.21
N GLY A 82 1.96 -17.03 1.13
CA GLY A 82 1.34 -17.00 -0.20
C GLY A 82 1.72 -15.80 -1.07
N HIS A 83 2.70 -15.00 -0.63
CA HIS A 83 3.30 -13.94 -1.43
C HIS A 83 4.30 -14.52 -2.44
N ASP A 84 4.33 -13.93 -3.62
CA ASP A 84 5.49 -13.93 -4.50
C ASP A 84 6.26 -12.61 -4.31
N ARG A 85 7.39 -12.45 -5.02
CA ARG A 85 8.19 -11.23 -4.91
C ARG A 85 7.39 -9.97 -5.25
N GLU A 86 6.61 -10.01 -6.32
CA GLU A 86 5.84 -8.87 -6.83
C GLU A 86 4.79 -8.41 -5.80
N SER A 87 4.01 -9.34 -5.26
CA SER A 87 3.02 -9.05 -4.21
C SER A 87 3.68 -8.68 -2.88
N TYR A 88 4.87 -9.20 -2.57
CA TYR A 88 5.59 -8.78 -1.38
C TYR A 88 6.12 -7.34 -1.50
N GLU A 89 6.71 -6.98 -2.64
CA GLU A 89 7.11 -5.59 -2.94
C GLU A 89 5.91 -4.64 -2.87
N HIS A 90 4.75 -5.05 -3.41
CA HIS A 90 3.51 -4.28 -3.29
C HIS A 90 3.12 -4.06 -1.82
N ALA A 91 3.16 -5.12 -1.01
CA ALA A 91 2.81 -5.06 0.41
C ALA A 91 3.69 -4.08 1.19
N LEU A 92 4.99 -4.04 0.91
CA LEU A 92 5.91 -3.08 1.52
C LEU A 92 5.57 -1.64 1.12
N GLY A 93 5.13 -1.42 -0.12
CA GLY A 93 4.71 -0.11 -0.62
C GLY A 93 3.36 0.38 -0.05
N LEU A 94 2.49 -0.51 0.43
CA LEU A 94 1.12 -0.16 0.81
C LEU A 94 1.02 0.87 1.93
N GLY A 95 1.93 0.86 2.91
CA GLY A 95 1.91 1.87 3.98
C GLY A 95 2.20 3.29 3.44
N LYS A 96 3.11 3.41 2.46
CA LYS A 96 3.38 4.68 1.77
C LYS A 96 2.17 5.11 0.94
N VAL A 97 1.61 4.19 0.15
CA VAL A 97 0.42 4.46 -0.68
C VAL A 97 -0.79 4.86 0.17
N LEU A 98 -1.03 4.20 1.31
CA LEU A 98 -2.13 4.56 2.21
C LEU A 98 -1.94 5.94 2.84
N LYS A 99 -0.70 6.32 3.14
CA LYS A 99 -0.38 7.66 3.63
C LYS A 99 -0.59 8.71 2.55
N GLU A 100 -0.16 8.45 1.32
CA GLU A 100 -0.35 9.34 0.16
C GLU A 100 -1.82 9.46 -0.24
N GLN A 101 -2.60 8.38 -0.09
CA GLN A 101 -4.03 8.35 -0.35
C GLN A 101 -4.87 8.80 0.86
N SER A 102 -4.23 9.23 1.95
CA SER A 102 -4.94 9.88 3.04
C SER A 102 -5.20 11.34 2.69
N ALA A 103 -6.43 11.80 2.93
CA ALA A 103 -6.79 13.20 2.72
C ALA A 103 -7.29 13.82 4.02
N THR A 104 -6.88 15.06 4.27
CA THR A 104 -7.45 15.90 5.31
C THR A 104 -8.70 16.56 4.76
N ILE A 105 -9.83 16.34 5.41
CA ILE A 105 -11.11 16.97 5.09
C ILE A 105 -11.58 17.83 6.25
N THR A 106 -12.34 18.87 5.94
CA THR A 106 -13.07 19.63 6.96
C THR A 106 -14.49 19.08 7.04
N ILE A 107 -14.88 18.59 8.21
CA ILE A 107 -16.25 18.14 8.49
C ILE A 107 -16.98 19.17 9.34
N THR A 108 -18.25 19.41 9.01
CA THR A 108 -19.14 20.19 9.86
C THR A 108 -19.85 19.24 10.80
N THR A 109 -19.59 19.39 12.10
CA THR A 109 -20.27 18.64 13.16
C THR A 109 -21.75 19.04 13.25
N ALA A 110 -22.57 18.23 13.93
CA ALA A 110 -23.98 18.51 14.14
C ALA A 110 -24.24 19.88 14.81
N ASP A 111 -23.25 20.37 15.57
CA ASP A 111 -23.28 21.66 16.27
C ASP A 111 -22.86 22.83 15.37
N GLY A 112 -22.63 22.60 14.07
CA GLY A 112 -22.18 23.62 13.11
C GLY A 112 -20.69 23.97 13.20
N ARG A 113 -19.92 23.31 14.08
CA ARG A 113 -18.48 23.51 14.22
C ARG A 113 -17.73 22.77 13.11
N GLN A 114 -16.75 23.45 12.51
CA GLN A 114 -15.82 22.84 11.56
C GLN A 114 -14.69 22.14 12.31
N GLU A 115 -14.50 20.85 12.04
CA GLU A 115 -13.43 20.04 12.60
C GLU A 115 -12.63 19.39 11.48
N GLN A 116 -11.32 19.22 11.69
CA GLN A 116 -10.48 18.48 10.77
C GLN A 116 -10.67 16.98 11.00
N ALA A 117 -11.00 16.27 9.94
CA ALA A 117 -11.03 14.81 9.92
C ALA A 117 -10.14 14.29 8.80
N PHE A 118 -9.75 13.03 8.92
CA PHE A 118 -8.90 12.37 7.96
C PHE A 118 -9.65 11.20 7.35
N VAL A 119 -9.47 11.00 6.06
CA VAL A 119 -10.05 9.86 5.35
C VAL A 119 -8.96 8.92 4.89
N PHE A 120 -9.17 7.63 5.16
CA PHE A 120 -8.36 6.54 4.63
C PHE A 120 -9.19 5.73 3.67
N ARG A 121 -8.62 5.40 2.51
CA ARG A 121 -9.26 4.46 1.58
C ARG A 121 -9.30 3.07 2.22
N LEU A 122 -10.47 2.44 2.20
CA LEU A 122 -10.65 1.05 2.58
C LEU A 122 -10.26 0.12 1.42
N GLY A 123 -9.62 -0.98 1.76
CA GLY A 123 -8.99 -1.95 0.85
C GLY A 123 -7.49 -2.11 1.14
N GLY A 124 -6.91 -3.25 0.74
CA GLY A 124 -5.52 -3.56 1.07
C GLY A 124 -5.34 -3.85 2.57
N LEU A 125 -4.43 -3.12 3.22
CA LEU A 125 -4.12 -3.29 4.65
C LEU A 125 -5.26 -2.85 5.58
N LEU A 126 -6.11 -1.93 5.13
CA LEU A 126 -7.29 -1.47 5.86
C LEU A 126 -8.55 -2.03 5.18
N GLU A 127 -8.69 -3.36 5.24
CA GLU A 127 -9.75 -4.13 4.55
C GLU A 127 -11.15 -3.54 4.74
N ASN A 128 -11.49 -3.17 5.98
CA ASN A 128 -12.82 -2.70 6.37
C ASN A 128 -12.74 -1.74 7.58
N ALA A 129 -13.89 -1.15 7.93
CA ALA A 129 -13.99 -0.21 9.04
C ALA A 129 -13.72 -0.86 10.41
N GLU A 130 -13.98 -2.16 10.54
CA GLU A 130 -13.67 -2.96 11.73
C GLU A 130 -12.16 -3.06 11.94
N LYS A 131 -11.39 -3.25 10.86
CA LYS A 131 -9.93 -3.24 10.91
C LYS A 131 -9.41 -1.88 11.31
N VAL A 132 -9.97 -0.80 10.75
CA VAL A 132 -9.61 0.57 11.17
C VAL A 132 -9.93 0.80 12.64
N ARG A 133 -11.08 0.32 13.14
CA ARG A 133 -11.46 0.41 14.54
C ARG A 133 -10.46 -0.31 15.46
N GLU A 134 -10.09 -1.54 15.11
CA GLU A 134 -9.12 -2.35 15.84
C GLU A 134 -7.76 -1.64 15.90
N VAL A 135 -7.25 -1.22 14.74
CA VAL A 135 -5.94 -0.57 14.61
C VAL A 135 -5.89 0.78 15.33
N ALA A 136 -6.93 1.60 15.18
CA ALA A 136 -7.02 2.90 15.83
C ALA A 136 -7.45 2.82 17.31
N GLY A 137 -7.82 1.64 17.81
CA GLY A 137 -8.39 1.46 19.15
C GLY A 137 -9.62 2.35 19.38
N LEU A 138 -10.52 2.42 18.39
CA LEU A 138 -11.75 3.21 18.48
C LEU A 138 -12.83 2.43 19.22
N GLU A 139 -13.56 3.08 20.14
CA GLU A 139 -14.69 2.46 20.84
C GLU A 139 -15.90 2.21 19.92
N LYS A 140 -16.05 3.03 18.88
CA LYS A 140 -17.13 2.97 17.90
C LYS A 140 -16.58 2.70 16.51
N LEU A 141 -17.41 2.05 15.69
CA LEU A 141 -17.11 1.85 14.27
C LEU A 141 -16.97 3.22 13.59
N PRO A 142 -15.83 3.49 12.92
CA PRO A 142 -15.62 4.75 12.23
C PRO A 142 -16.59 4.90 11.05
N LYS A 143 -16.89 6.15 10.69
CA LYS A 143 -17.85 6.44 9.63
C LYS A 143 -17.28 6.06 8.28
N VAL A 144 -18.00 5.20 7.55
CA VAL A 144 -17.67 4.86 6.17
C VAL A 144 -18.44 5.76 5.22
N VAL A 145 -17.73 6.34 4.25
CA VAL A 145 -18.29 7.13 3.17
C VAL A 145 -17.91 6.51 1.83
N ASN A 146 -18.87 6.44 0.91
CA ASN A 146 -18.57 6.06 -0.47
C ASN A 146 -18.12 7.31 -1.21
N GLY A 147 -17.01 7.21 -1.93
CA GLY A 147 -16.45 8.32 -2.68
C GLY A 147 -15.88 7.84 -4.01
N GLN A 148 -15.33 8.81 -4.76
CA GLN A 148 -14.57 8.54 -5.96
C GLN A 148 -13.09 8.68 -5.64
N GLY A 149 -12.34 7.59 -5.69
CA GLY A 149 -10.88 7.63 -5.69
C GLY A 149 -10.33 7.72 -7.11
N GLU A 150 -9.01 7.86 -7.23
CA GLU A 150 -8.33 7.89 -8.53
C GLU A 150 -8.55 6.63 -9.37
N MET A 151 -8.81 5.49 -8.71
CA MET A 151 -9.07 4.20 -9.37
C MET A 151 -10.57 3.91 -9.59
N GLY A 152 -11.45 4.85 -9.29
CA GLY A 152 -12.90 4.68 -9.39
C GLY A 152 -13.63 4.74 -8.05
N PRO A 153 -14.88 4.24 -7.99
CA PRO A 153 -15.65 4.18 -6.76
C PRO A 153 -14.89 3.42 -5.68
N ALA A 154 -14.74 4.02 -4.50
CA ALA A 154 -14.05 3.44 -3.38
C ALA A 154 -14.75 3.80 -2.07
N GLN A 155 -14.54 2.98 -1.05
CA GLN A 155 -15.02 3.25 0.29
C GLN A 155 -13.89 3.91 1.09
N PHE A 156 -14.26 4.89 1.91
CA PHE A 156 -13.33 5.63 2.74
C PHE A 156 -13.81 5.63 4.18
N CYS A 157 -12.87 5.54 5.10
CA CYS A 157 -13.10 5.57 6.52
C CYS A 157 -12.66 6.93 7.09
N VAL A 158 -13.59 7.61 7.76
CA VAL A 158 -13.35 8.91 8.39
C VAL A 158 -12.87 8.68 9.83
N VAL A 159 -11.71 9.25 10.16
CA VAL A 159 -11.09 9.16 11.48
C VAL A 159 -10.61 10.53 11.97
N ASP A 160 -10.42 10.68 13.28
CA ASP A 160 -9.86 11.88 13.88
C ASP A 160 -8.32 11.87 13.83
N LEU A 161 -7.69 12.97 14.29
CA LEU A 161 -6.23 13.09 14.31
C LEU A 161 -5.54 12.01 15.18
N LYS A 162 -6.17 11.60 16.30
CA LYS A 162 -5.59 10.60 17.21
C LYS A 162 -5.61 9.21 16.59
N ALA A 163 -6.72 8.85 15.97
CA ALA A 163 -6.91 7.62 15.24
C ALA A 163 -6.02 7.56 14.00
N LYS A 164 -5.84 8.69 13.29
CA LYS A 164 -4.86 8.81 12.21
C LYS A 164 -3.45 8.41 12.67
N GLY A 165 -2.96 9.01 13.77
CA GLY A 165 -1.62 8.70 14.29
C GLY A 165 -1.45 7.21 14.57
N LYS A 166 -2.42 6.58 15.23
CA LYS A 166 -2.38 5.14 15.50
C LYS A 166 -2.42 4.26 14.25
N VAL A 167 -3.19 4.65 13.23
CA VAL A 167 -3.23 3.94 11.95
C VAL A 167 -1.89 4.06 11.23
N GLU A 168 -1.29 5.26 11.20
CA GLU A 168 0.04 5.48 10.62
C GLU A 168 1.13 4.72 11.38
N ASP A 169 1.09 4.72 12.72
CA ASP A 169 2.03 3.97 13.56
C ASP A 169 1.88 2.47 13.34
N TRP A 170 0.65 1.95 13.24
CA TRP A 170 0.42 0.55 12.92
C TRP A 170 0.88 0.18 11.51
N LEU A 171 0.71 1.08 10.53
CA LEU A 171 1.23 0.87 9.17
C LEU A 171 2.76 0.82 9.18
N ALA A 172 3.41 1.73 9.92
CA ALA A 172 4.86 1.73 10.10
C ALA A 172 5.34 0.45 10.82
N MET A 173 4.68 0.04 11.89
CA MET A 173 4.99 -1.20 12.60
C MET A 173 4.69 -2.45 11.79
N SER A 174 3.67 -2.43 10.92
CA SER A 174 3.35 -3.55 10.02
C SER A 174 4.39 -3.68 8.91
N GLN A 175 4.96 -2.56 8.45
CA GLN A 175 6.13 -2.56 7.56
C GLN A 175 7.39 -3.07 8.28
N VAL A 176 7.62 -2.64 9.54
CA VAL A 176 8.77 -3.07 10.36
C VAL A 176 8.68 -4.54 10.77
N ALA A 177 7.52 -5.04 11.20
CA ALA A 177 7.32 -6.45 11.53
C ALA A 177 7.42 -7.37 10.28
N GLN A 178 7.23 -6.81 9.09
CA GLN A 178 7.52 -7.49 7.83
C GLN A 178 9.01 -7.40 7.44
N SER A 179 9.76 -6.36 7.85
CA SER A 179 11.21 -6.31 7.65
C SER A 179 12.03 -7.05 8.72
N GLU A 180 11.59 -7.12 9.98
CA GLU A 180 12.35 -7.67 11.12
C GLU A 180 12.20 -9.17 11.34
N LYS A 181 11.16 -9.82 10.79
CA LYS A 181 11.05 -11.29 10.83
C LYS A 181 12.04 -12.03 9.90
N GLY A 182 13.01 -11.31 9.35
CA GLY A 182 14.08 -11.82 8.50
C GLY A 182 15.45 -11.27 8.88
N SER A 183 15.73 -11.09 10.17
CA SER A 183 17.08 -10.84 10.68
C SER A 183 17.59 -11.97 11.55
#